data_AF-A0A1E9DFG8-F1
#
_entry.id   AF-A0A1E9DFG8-F1
#
_cell.length_a   1.000
_cell.length_b   1.000
_cell.length_c   1.000
_cell.angle_alpha   90.00
_cell.angle_beta   90.00
_cell.angle_gamma   90.00
#
_symmetry.space_group_name_H-M   'P 1'
#
loop_
_entity.id
_entity.type
_entity.pdbx_description
1 polymer ?
#
loop_
_entity_poly.entity_id
_entity_poly.type
_entity_poly.pdbx_seq_one_letter_code
_entity_poly.pdbx_strand_id
1 'polypeptide(L)' 'MNKILGIVFSLATILIGMVTNEKIKLDNIWVILIFIVQITSWIGYINLLDIEKRYKLWLSVLSMCAVFIIGFFYILK' A
#
# COMPACT_ATOMS: atom_id res chain seq x y z
N MET A 1 -8.21 -5.03 -15.67
CA MET A 1 -8.17 -3.94 -14.68
C MET A 1 -7.59 -4.40 -13.33
N ASN A 2 -8.10 -5.48 -12.74
CA ASN A 2 -7.64 -5.99 -11.43
C ASN A 2 -6.14 -6.31 -11.40
N LYS A 3 -5.63 -7.01 -12.42
CA LYS A 3 -4.21 -7.39 -12.48
C LYS A 3 -3.28 -6.17 -12.49
N ILE A 4 -3.70 -5.06 -13.10
CA ILE A 4 -2.90 -3.83 -13.19
C ILE A 4 -2.76 -3.19 -11.81
N LEU A 5 -3.86 -3.07 -11.05
CA LEU A 5 -3.82 -2.52 -9.69
C LEU A 5 -2.93 -3.36 -8.75
N GLY A 6 -2.98 -4.69 -8.86
CA GLY A 6 -2.10 -5.57 -8.08
C GLY A 6 -0.61 -5.40 -8.43
N ILE A 7 -0.29 -5.16 -9.70
CA ILE A 7 1.08 -4.86 -10.15
C ILE A 7 1.53 -3.49 -9.62
N VAL A 8 0.68 -2.47 -9.73
CA VAL A 8 0.96 -1.12 -9.21
C VAL A 8 1.19 -1.16 -7.71
N PHE A 9 0.36 -1.90 -6.97
CA PHE A 9 0.53 -2.12 -5.54
C PHE A 9 1.88 -2.78 -5.22
N SER A 10 2.23 -3.85 -5.92
CA SER A 10 3.50 -4.56 -5.70
C SER A 10 4.70 -3.65 -5.95
N LEU A 11 4.69 -2.87 -7.04
CA LEU A 11 5.77 -1.93 -7.37
C LEU A 11 5.90 -0.83 -6.31
N ALA A 12 4.77 -0.22 -5.90
CA ALA A 12 4.77 0.81 -4.85
C ALA A 12 5.30 0.26 -3.51
N THR A 13 4.95 -0.99 -3.18
CA THR A 13 5.42 -1.68 -1.97
C THR A 13 6.94 -1.90 -2.00
N ILE A 14 7.48 -2.35 -3.13
CA ILE A 14 8.93 -2.52 -3.30
C ILE A 14 9.65 -1.18 -3.17
N LEU A 15 9.13 -0.12 -3.81
CA LEU A 15 9.71 1.22 -3.70
C LEU A 15 9.79 1.71 -2.25
N ILE A 16 8.71 1.59 -1.48
CA ILE A 16 8.69 1.96 -0.06
C ILE A 16 9.70 1.11 0.73
N GLY A 17 9.78 -0.20 0.43
CA GLY A 17 10.81 -1.08 1.00
C GLY A 17 12.24 -0.62 0.70
N MET A 18 12.50 -0.10 -0.50
CA MET A 18 13.83 0.42 -0.86
C MET A 18 14.15 1.74 -0.17
N VAL A 19 13.16 2.62 0.00
CA VAL A 19 13.33 3.90 0.71
C VAL A 19 13.57 3.66 2.20
N THR A 20 12.78 2.78 2.83
CA THR A 20 12.92 2.46 4.28
C THR A 20 14.25 1.80 4.62
N ASN A 21 14.80 0.99 3.71
CA ASN A 21 16.12 0.38 3.85
C ASN A 21 17.28 1.31 3.42
N GLU A 22 17.00 2.60 3.20
CA GLU A 22 17.98 3.63 2.82
C GLU A 22 18.78 3.32 1.54
N LYS A 23 18.29 2.37 0.73
CA LYS A 23 18.88 2.05 -0.59
C LYS A 23 18.62 3.16 -1.60
N ILE A 24 17.53 3.92 -1.41
CA ILE A 24 17.17 5.08 -2.21
C ILE A 24 16.81 6.21 -1.26
N LYS A 25 17.40 7.40 -1.45
CA LYS A 25 16.97 8.63 -0.78
C LYS A 25 15.94 9.34 -1.65
N LEU A 26 14.76 9.56 -1.10
CA LEU A 26 13.67 10.32 -1.70
C LEU A 26 13.21 11.37 -0.69
N ASP A 27 12.82 12.55 -1.18
CA ASP A 27 12.24 13.58 -0.30
C ASP A 27 10.93 13.08 0.31
N ASN A 28 10.63 13.54 1.52
CA ASN A 28 9.44 13.13 2.27
C ASN A 28 8.13 13.29 1.46
N ILE A 29 8.02 14.32 0.61
CA ILE A 29 6.85 14.53 -0.26
C ILE A 29 6.66 13.36 -1.23
N TRP A 30 7.73 12.89 -1.86
CA TRP A 30 7.67 11.78 -2.81
C TRP A 30 7.35 10.46 -2.12
N VAL A 31 7.88 10.26 -0.91
CA VAL A 31 7.57 9.08 -0.10
C VAL A 31 6.09 9.02 0.27
N ILE A 32 5.51 10.16 0.70
CA ILE A 32 4.09 10.28 0.99
C ILE A 32 3.26 10.00 -0.28
N LEU A 33 3.69 10.51 -1.44
CA LEU A 33 3.00 10.26 -2.70
C LEU A 33 2.97 8.75 -3.05
N ILE A 34 4.10 8.06 -2.94
CA ILE A 34 4.20 6.62 -3.20
C ILE A 34 3.31 5.84 -2.22
N PHE A 35 3.26 6.26 -0.96
CA PHE A 35 2.39 5.66 0.05
C PHE A 35 0.90 5.80 -0.28
N ILE A 36 0.46 6.99 -0.72
CA ILE A 36 -0.92 7.20 -1.16
C ILE A 36 -1.26 6.32 -2.38
N VAL A 37 -0.35 6.22 -3.34
CA VAL A 37 -0.52 5.34 -4.52
C VAL A 37 -0.61 3.87 -4.11
N GLN A 38 0.21 3.43 -3.16
CA GLN A 38 0.16 2.06 -2.63
C GLN A 38 -1.21 1.77 -2.00
N ILE A 39 -1.73 2.65 -1.14
CA ILE A 39 -3.01 2.45 -0.46
C ILE A 39 -4.18 2.44 -1.45
N THR A 40 -4.23 3.42 -2.36
CA THR A 40 -5.32 3.56 -3.34
C THR A 40 -5.35 2.38 -4.31
N SER A 41 -4.18 1.93 -4.79
CA SER A 41 -4.08 0.76 -5.66
C SER A 41 -4.49 -0.53 -4.93
N TRP A 42 -4.15 -0.68 -3.65
CA TRP A 42 -4.54 -1.83 -2.84
C TRP A 42 -6.05 -1.88 -2.58
N ILE A 43 -6.66 -0.77 -2.16
CA ILE A 43 -8.12 -0.67 -1.95
C ILE A 43 -8.86 -0.96 -3.26
N GLY A 44 -8.40 -0.36 -4.36
CA GLY A 44 -8.96 -0.63 -5.68
C GLY A 44 -8.80 -2.09 -6.10
N TYR A 45 -7.66 -2.72 -5.80
CA TYR A 45 -7.40 -4.12 -6.09
C TYR A 45 -8.34 -5.05 -5.32
N ILE A 46 -8.46 -4.85 -4.00
CA ILE A 46 -9.40 -5.61 -3.15
C ILE A 46 -10.81 -5.43 -3.68
N ASN A 47 -11.23 -4.21 -3.99
CA ASN A 47 -12.62 -3.95 -4.39
C ASN A 47 -13.00 -4.59 -5.72
N LEU A 48 -12.07 -4.69 -6.66
CA LEU A 48 -12.33 -5.32 -7.95
C LEU A 48 -12.15 -6.85 -7.93
N LEU A 49 -11.44 -7.40 -6.93
CA LEU A 49 -11.28 -8.83 -6.75
C LEU A 49 -12.65 -9.52 -6.60
N ASP A 50 -12.83 -10.61 -7.36
CA ASP A 50 -14.06 -11.40 -7.41
C ASP A 50 -14.01 -12.47 -6.31
N ILE A 51 -14.07 -12.01 -5.06
CA ILE A 51 -14.02 -12.84 -3.85
C ILE A 51 -15.32 -12.61 -3.08
N GLU A 52 -15.76 -13.64 -2.36
CA GLU A 52 -16.89 -13.56 -1.45
C GLU A 52 -16.83 -12.29 -0.56
N LYS A 53 -17.99 -11.62 -0.46
CA LYS A 53 -18.14 -10.31 0.20
C LYS A 53 -17.60 -10.30 1.64
N ARG A 54 -17.69 -11.44 2.34
CA ARG A 54 -17.17 -11.64 3.70
C ARG A 54 -15.66 -11.50 3.76
N TYR A 55 -14.92 -12.17 2.88
CA TYR A 55 -13.46 -12.10 2.85
C TYR A 55 -12.97 -10.73 2.40
N LYS A 56 -13.68 -10.08 1.46
CA LYS A 56 -13.38 -8.70 1.02
C LYS A 56 -13.40 -7.70 2.19
N LEU A 57 -14.37 -7.84 3.09
CA LEU A 57 -14.47 -7.02 4.31
C LEU A 57 -13.30 -7.27 5.26
N TRP A 58 -13.00 -8.53 5.56
CA TRP A 58 -11.87 -8.90 6.43
C TRP A 58 -10.53 -8.42 5.86
N LEU A 59 -10.29 -8.57 4.56
CA LEU A 59 -9.08 -8.08 3.89
C LEU A 59 -8.96 -6.56 3.99
N SER A 60 -10.06 -5.83 3.83
CA SER A 60 -10.09 -4.37 3.95
C SER A 60 -9.74 -3.90 5.37
N VAL A 61 -10.24 -4.59 6.40
CA VAL A 61 -9.90 -4.28 7.80
C VAL A 61 -8.42 -4.56 8.10
N LEU A 62 -7.93 -5.74 7.73
CA LEU A 62 -6.51 -6.12 7.87
C LEU A 62 -5.58 -5.12 7.16
N SER A 63 -5.97 -4.73 5.94
CA SER A 63 -5.30 -3.70 5.16
C SER A 63 -5.20 -2.38 5.92
N MET A 64 -6.32 -1.90 6.47
CA MET A 64 -6.36 -0.63 7.17
C MET A 64 -5.45 -0.64 8.40
N CYS A 65 -5.44 -1.74 9.16
CA CYS A 65 -4.51 -1.93 10.27
C CYS A 65 -3.04 -1.89 9.82
N ALA A 66 -2.69 -2.55 8.72
CA ALA A 66 -1.33 -2.54 8.18
C ALA A 66 -0.89 -1.13 7.77
N VAL A 67 -1.78 -0.35 7.14
CA VAL A 67 -1.52 1.05 6.78
C VAL A 67 -1.26 1.92 8.01
N PHE A 68 -2.05 1.75 9.08
CA PHE A 68 -1.84 2.48 10.33
C PHE A 68 -0.50 2.15 10.98
N ILE A 69 -0.12 0.86 11.00
CA ILE A 69 1.16 0.43 11.57
C ILE A 69 2.33 1.00 10.76
N ILE A 70 2.29 0.87 9.44
CA ILE A 70 3.35 1.38 8.55
C ILE A 70 3.45 2.89 8.67
N GLY A 71 2.32 3.61 8.62
CA GLY A 71 2.28 5.06 8.78
C GLY A 71 2.82 5.52 10.14
N PHE A 72 2.51 4.79 11.21
CA PHE A 72 3.04 5.06 12.55
C PHE A 72 4.57 4.93 12.59
N PHE A 73 5.13 3.84 12.04
CA PHE A 73 6.58 3.66 11.96
C PHE A 73 7.27 4.69 11.05
N TYR A 74 6.59 5.18 10.02
CA TYR A 74 7.15 6.18 9.11
C TYR A 74 7.14 7.60 9.69
N ILE A 75 6.10 7.95 10.44
CA ILE A 75 5.93 9.28 11.05
C ILE A 75 6.77 9.43 12.32
N LEU A 76 7.03 8.33 13.05
CA LEU A 76 7.83 8.34 14.27
C LEU A 76 9.35 8.23 14.06
N LYS A 77 9.82 8.06 12.82
CA LYS A 77 11.25 8.12 12.49
C LYS A 77 11.68 9.58 12.29
#